data_AF-E0RUG7-F1
#
_entry.id   AF-E0RUG7-F1
#
_cell.length_a   1.000
_cell.length_b   1.000
_cell.length_c   1.000
_cell.angle_alpha   90.00
_cell.angle_beta   90.00
_cell.angle_gamma   90.00
#
_symmetry.space_group_name_H-M   'P 1'
#
loop_
_entity.id
_entity.type
_entity.pdbx_description
1 polymer ?
#
loop_
_entity_poly.entity_id
_entity_poly.type
_entity_poly.pdbx_seq_one_letter_code
_entity_poly.pdbx_strand_id
1 'polypeptide(L)'
;MLKNIIFSLSKNSISDNKVLAEVVSCGQYLEDCGYNIKLLEADDASYSKIKAAGKKNTLIVCDSNADALKLTGKGYYCIGAIYSTNKDEKFDGLKYVFEDIGEVDEDSFVKAYQRYAGDPWEVIRTDRLIIRETTIEDVDEFYRLYREPEMTKYMEGLFENPEDEKRYQKDYIEKVYGLMGFGVWTVVRAEDNTVIGRAGYSIRNGFDNIELGFLIGKEYQRQGYAYEACKAILEYGKKVLCLENVQALVKKENEVSIRLCKRLGFHQEDVVRVEENIYGHSYQGTEDNTDIRLSQGKYGEYLKFEIRL
;
A
#
# COMPACT_ATOMS: atom_id res chain seq x y z
N MET A 1 8.20 5.87 14.71
CA MET A 1 8.82 6.81 13.75
C MET A 1 10.27 6.45 13.56
N LEU A 2 10.70 6.36 12.30
CA LEU A 2 12.08 6.13 11.90
C LEU A 2 12.98 7.25 12.46
N LYS A 3 14.13 6.88 13.00
CA LYS A 3 15.14 7.83 13.51
C LYS A 3 16.54 7.51 13.04
N ASN A 4 16.85 6.23 12.88
CA ASN A 4 18.17 5.78 12.49
C ASN A 4 18.09 4.95 11.21
N ILE A 5 19.01 5.20 10.29
CA ILE A 5 19.22 4.34 9.12
C ILE A 5 20.67 3.86 9.19
N ILE A 6 20.86 2.55 9.19
CA ILE A 6 22.18 1.93 9.32
C ILE A 6 22.48 1.17 8.05
N PHE A 7 23.53 1.56 7.33
CA PHE A 7 24.12 0.77 6.27
C PHE A 7 25.07 -0.26 6.90
N SER A 8 24.68 -1.53 6.88
CA SER A 8 25.47 -2.66 7.39
C SER A 8 25.97 -3.45 6.18
N LEU A 9 27.17 -3.11 5.71
CA LEU A 9 27.70 -3.58 4.44
C LEU A 9 28.85 -4.56 4.62
N SER A 10 28.95 -5.56 3.75
CA SER A 10 30.07 -6.47 3.69
C SER A 10 31.39 -5.72 3.44
N LYS A 11 32.49 -6.32 3.89
CA LYS A 11 33.83 -5.77 3.67
C LYS A 11 34.13 -5.49 2.19
N ASN A 12 33.62 -6.34 1.30
CA ASN A 12 33.80 -6.18 -0.14
C ASN A 12 33.16 -4.88 -0.63
N SER A 13 31.90 -4.63 -0.25
CA SER A 13 31.16 -3.42 -0.62
C SER A 13 31.77 -2.15 -0.01
N ILE A 14 32.25 -2.20 1.25
CA ILE A 14 32.93 -1.06 1.88
C ILE A 14 34.25 -0.73 1.18
N SER A 15 34.95 -1.74 0.67
CA SER A 15 36.24 -1.56 -0.01
C SER A 15 36.10 -1.13 -1.47
N ASP A 16 34.89 -1.20 -2.04
CA ASP A 16 34.60 -0.74 -3.39
C ASP A 16 34.34 0.77 -3.40
N ASN A 17 35.18 1.52 -4.10
CA ASN A 17 35.10 2.99 -4.13
C ASN A 17 33.77 3.51 -4.69
N LYS A 18 33.15 2.79 -5.64
CA LYS A 18 31.90 3.23 -6.25
C LYS A 18 30.75 3.04 -5.27
N VAL A 19 30.64 1.86 -4.68
CA VAL A 19 29.62 1.55 -3.68
C VAL A 19 29.75 2.47 -2.46
N LEU A 20 30.97 2.66 -1.97
CA LEU A 20 31.20 3.54 -0.83
C LEU A 20 30.79 4.99 -1.13
N ALA A 21 31.10 5.51 -2.33
CA ALA A 21 30.72 6.86 -2.73
C ALA A 21 29.19 7.04 -2.80
N GLU A 22 28.48 6.06 -3.37
CA GLU A 22 27.01 6.06 -3.44
C GLU A 22 26.38 6.06 -2.04
N VAL A 23 26.86 5.19 -1.15
CA VAL A 23 26.34 5.06 0.22
C VAL A 23 26.64 6.30 1.06
N VAL A 24 27.83 6.89 0.94
CA VAL A 24 28.18 8.13 1.65
C VAL A 24 27.33 9.29 1.14
N SER A 25 27.12 9.41 -0.18
CA SER A 25 26.27 10.46 -0.75
C SER A 25 24.82 10.33 -0.31
N CYS A 26 24.25 9.12 -0.39
CA CYS A 26 22.90 8.82 0.10
C CYS A 26 22.78 9.10 1.61
N GLY A 27 23.80 8.67 2.38
CA GLY A 27 23.87 8.93 3.81
C GLY A 27 23.84 10.43 4.15
N GLN A 28 24.66 11.24 3.48
CA GLN A 28 24.65 12.69 3.70
C GLN A 28 23.28 13.31 3.39
N TYR A 29 22.67 12.91 2.28
CA TYR A 29 21.32 13.36 1.93
C TYR A 29 20.29 13.03 3.02
N LEU A 30 20.32 11.80 3.56
CA LEU A 30 19.42 11.39 4.64
C LEU A 30 19.74 12.10 5.97
N GLU A 31 21.01 12.42 6.26
CA GLU A 31 21.35 13.26 7.41
C GLU A 31 20.78 14.68 7.28
N ASP A 32 20.82 15.26 6.07
CA ASP A 32 20.24 16.57 5.78
C ASP A 32 18.70 16.54 5.94
N CYS A 33 18.06 15.40 5.67
CA CYS A 33 16.65 15.15 5.99
C CYS A 33 16.36 14.91 7.49
N GLY A 34 17.39 14.79 8.33
CA GLY A 34 17.28 14.72 9.79
C GLY A 34 17.36 13.32 10.40
N TYR A 35 17.82 12.31 9.67
CA TYR A 35 18.03 10.95 10.18
C TYR A 35 19.44 10.76 10.74
N ASN A 36 19.58 9.88 11.74
CA ASN A 36 20.90 9.47 12.20
C ASN A 36 21.43 8.36 11.30
N ILE A 37 22.51 8.63 10.57
CA ILE A 37 23.11 7.68 9.64
C ILE A 37 24.35 7.03 10.23
N LYS A 38 24.50 5.72 10.00
CA LYS A 38 25.73 4.99 10.32
C LYS A 38 26.07 4.05 9.17
N LEU A 39 27.34 4.03 8.78
CA LEU A 39 27.92 3.00 7.94
C LEU A 39 28.78 2.08 8.82
N LEU A 40 28.50 0.78 8.77
CA LEU A 40 29.16 -0.26 9.55
C LEU A 40 29.56 -1.43 8.64
N GLU A 41 30.71 -2.04 8.95
CA GLU A 41 31.04 -3.36 8.40
C GLU A 41 30.10 -4.41 9.00
N ALA A 42 29.56 -5.29 8.16
CA ALA A 42 28.69 -6.39 8.54
C ALA A 42 29.51 -7.48 9.25
N ASP A 43 29.81 -7.25 10.53
CA ASP A 43 30.54 -8.16 11.40
C ASP A 43 29.92 -8.26 12.80
N ASP A 44 30.34 -9.29 13.56
CA ASP A 44 29.82 -9.51 14.91
C ASP A 44 30.20 -8.38 15.88
N ALA A 45 31.33 -7.69 15.64
CA ALA A 45 31.78 -6.58 16.48
C ALA A 45 30.85 -5.36 16.37
N SER A 46 30.36 -5.08 15.16
CA SER A 46 29.48 -3.95 14.83
C SER A 46 28.05 -4.16 15.31
N TYR A 47 27.64 -5.40 15.60
CA TYR A 47 26.31 -5.69 16.15
C TYR A 47 26.02 -4.94 17.47
N SER A 48 27.02 -4.74 18.32
CA SER A 48 26.89 -3.95 19.56
C SER A 48 26.47 -2.50 19.29
N LYS A 49 26.98 -1.90 18.20
CA LYS A 49 26.67 -0.53 17.76
C LYS A 49 25.27 -0.43 17.19
N ILE A 50 24.82 -1.45 16.46
CA ILE A 50 23.43 -1.57 15.97
C ILE A 50 22.46 -1.67 17.16
N LYS A 51 22.80 -2.48 18.17
CA LYS A 51 21.99 -2.66 19.38
C LYS A 51 21.74 -1.35 20.14
N ALA A 52 22.70 -0.45 20.15
CA ALA A 52 22.55 0.84 20.80
C ALA A 52 21.53 1.78 20.13
N ALA A 53 21.19 1.59 18.85
CA ALA A 53 20.30 2.48 18.11
C ALA A 53 18.79 2.29 18.44
N GLY A 54 18.43 1.14 19.03
CA GLY A 54 17.04 0.75 19.30
C GLY A 54 16.39 0.06 18.09
N LYS A 55 15.63 -1.01 18.33
CA LYS A 55 15.06 -1.83 17.24
C LYS A 55 13.92 -1.15 16.48
N LYS A 56 12.98 -0.58 17.23
CA LYS A 56 11.68 -0.10 16.70
C LYS A 56 11.75 1.25 15.99
N ASN A 57 12.90 1.91 15.98
CA ASN A 57 13.13 3.22 15.36
C ASN A 57 14.32 3.19 14.37
N THR A 58 14.76 2.00 13.98
CA THR A 58 15.94 1.81 13.12
C THR A 58 15.57 0.96 11.92
N LEU A 59 15.94 1.43 10.73
CA LEU A 59 15.95 0.67 9.49
C LEU A 59 17.40 0.29 9.18
N ILE A 60 17.66 -0.96 8.82
CA ILE A 60 18.98 -1.45 8.46
C ILE A 60 19.00 -1.82 6.99
N VAL A 61 19.96 -1.26 6.25
CA VAL A 61 20.22 -1.54 4.85
C VAL A 61 21.36 -2.56 4.79
N CYS A 62 21.10 -3.73 4.22
CA CYS A 62 22.03 -4.86 4.17
C CYS A 62 22.38 -5.22 2.73
N ASP A 63 23.65 -5.48 2.44
CA ASP A 63 24.10 -6.00 1.13
C ASP A 63 24.25 -7.54 1.10
N SER A 64 23.91 -8.22 2.19
CA SER A 64 23.88 -9.69 2.27
C SER A 64 22.55 -10.16 2.85
N ASN A 65 21.91 -11.14 2.21
CA ASN A 65 20.66 -11.70 2.70
C ASN A 65 20.86 -12.44 4.04
N ALA A 66 21.98 -13.16 4.19
CA ALA A 66 22.28 -13.90 5.41
C ALA A 66 22.33 -12.97 6.64
N ASP A 67 22.99 -11.82 6.52
CA ASP A 67 23.06 -10.84 7.61
C ASP A 67 21.71 -10.14 7.84
N ALA A 68 20.98 -9.81 6.78
CA ALA A 68 19.65 -9.23 6.87
C ALA A 68 18.69 -10.17 7.63
N LEU A 69 18.70 -11.47 7.34
CA LEU A 69 17.86 -12.47 8.02
C LEU A 69 18.32 -12.68 9.47
N LYS A 70 19.62 -12.68 9.74
CA LYS A 70 20.17 -12.74 11.12
C LYS A 70 19.69 -11.56 11.96
N LEU A 71 19.68 -10.35 11.42
CA LEU A 71 19.20 -9.14 12.10
C LEU A 71 17.68 -9.10 12.21
N THR A 72 16.96 -9.55 11.18
CA THR A 72 15.50 -9.71 11.19
C THR A 72 15.06 -10.69 12.27
N GLY A 73 15.73 -11.84 12.40
CA GLY A 73 15.48 -12.83 13.46
C GLY A 73 15.77 -12.27 14.87
N LYS A 74 16.56 -11.20 14.97
CA LYS A 74 16.78 -10.45 16.22
C LYS A 74 15.76 -9.32 16.41
N GLY A 75 14.81 -9.13 15.50
CA GLY A 75 13.72 -8.15 15.58
C GLY A 75 14.06 -6.76 15.08
N TYR A 76 15.06 -6.61 14.21
CA TYR A 76 15.29 -5.36 13.46
C TYR A 76 14.52 -5.36 12.14
N TYR A 77 14.27 -4.16 11.63
CA TYR A 77 13.70 -3.96 10.30
C TYR A 77 14.85 -3.85 9.30
N CYS A 78 14.93 -4.81 8.37
CA CYS A 78 16.04 -4.90 7.43
C CYS A 78 15.51 -4.85 6.00
N ILE A 79 16.23 -4.14 5.14
CA ILE A 79 16.02 -4.15 3.69
C ILE A 79 17.29 -4.60 2.99
N GLY A 80 17.12 -5.19 1.81
CA GLY A 80 18.25 -5.50 0.93
C GLY A 80 18.69 -4.27 0.16
N ALA A 81 19.97 -4.22 -0.20
CA ALA A 81 20.49 -3.29 -1.19
C ALA A 81 21.39 -4.04 -2.19
N ILE A 82 21.11 -3.85 -3.48
CA ILE A 82 21.90 -4.39 -4.57
C ILE A 82 22.87 -3.31 -5.04
N TYR A 83 24.12 -3.71 -5.14
CA TYR A 83 25.28 -2.94 -5.54
C TYR A 83 26.04 -3.68 -6.64
N SER A 84 27.07 -3.04 -7.20
CA SER A 84 27.96 -3.70 -8.17
C SER A 84 28.69 -4.92 -7.62
N THR A 85 28.86 -5.00 -6.30
CA THR A 85 29.62 -6.04 -5.58
C THR A 85 28.80 -7.29 -5.24
N ASN A 86 27.48 -7.25 -5.36
CA ASN A 86 26.56 -8.32 -4.92
C ASN A 86 25.36 -8.51 -5.88
N LYS A 87 25.54 -8.26 -7.19
CA LYS A 87 24.44 -8.30 -8.19
C LYS A 87 23.64 -9.59 -8.24
N ASP A 88 24.26 -10.72 -7.86
CA ASP A 88 23.64 -12.04 -7.87
C ASP A 88 23.02 -12.42 -6.51
N GLU A 89 23.11 -11.55 -5.50
CA GLU A 89 22.54 -11.77 -4.17
C GLU A 89 21.00 -11.78 -4.26
N LYS A 90 20.40 -12.77 -3.61
CA LYS A 90 18.94 -12.92 -3.52
C LYS A 90 18.49 -12.64 -2.11
N PHE A 91 17.71 -11.59 -1.94
CA PHE A 91 17.17 -11.15 -0.66
C PHE A 91 15.85 -11.85 -0.31
N ASP A 92 15.83 -13.18 -0.44
CA ASP A 92 14.65 -14.00 -0.17
C ASP A 92 14.19 -13.82 1.30
N GLY A 93 12.92 -13.47 1.48
CA GLY A 93 12.31 -13.27 2.80
C GLY A 93 12.32 -11.82 3.31
N LEU A 94 12.96 -10.89 2.60
CA LEU A 94 12.81 -9.46 2.87
C LEU A 94 11.62 -8.87 2.11
N LYS A 95 11.01 -7.82 2.68
CA LYS A 95 9.89 -7.10 2.05
C LYS A 95 10.35 -6.12 0.97
N TYR A 96 11.54 -5.53 1.12
CA TYR A 96 12.08 -4.52 0.23
C TYR A 96 13.54 -4.78 -0.06
N VAL A 97 13.90 -4.52 -1.31
CA VAL A 97 15.25 -4.48 -1.84
C VAL A 97 15.38 -3.19 -2.63
N PHE A 98 16.40 -2.40 -2.33
CA PHE A 98 16.72 -1.20 -3.10
C PHE A 98 17.82 -1.51 -4.11
N GLU A 99 17.62 -1.02 -5.32
CA GLU A 99 18.67 -0.94 -6.33
C GLU A 99 19.09 0.53 -6.42
N ASP A 100 20.33 0.77 -6.85
CA ASP A 100 20.86 2.11 -7.10
C ASP A 100 20.58 3.10 -5.96
N ILE A 101 21.10 2.81 -4.76
CA ILE A 101 20.80 3.54 -3.51
C ILE A 101 20.97 5.07 -3.61
N GLY A 102 21.82 5.54 -4.53
CA GLY A 102 22.04 6.97 -4.79
C GLY A 102 20.86 7.68 -5.45
N GLU A 103 19.92 6.95 -6.05
CA GLU A 103 18.69 7.47 -6.66
C GLU A 103 17.46 7.29 -5.77
N VAL A 104 17.61 6.61 -4.63
CA VAL A 104 16.52 6.35 -3.69
C VAL A 104 16.25 7.59 -2.84
N ASP A 105 15.01 8.08 -2.87
CA ASP A 105 14.58 9.21 -2.06
C ASP A 105 14.34 8.84 -0.59
N GLU A 106 14.28 9.86 0.28
CA GLU A 106 13.96 9.69 1.71
C GLU A 106 12.66 8.91 1.91
N ASP A 107 11.63 9.25 1.14
CA ASP A 107 10.28 8.71 1.29
C ASP A 107 10.26 7.18 1.14
N SER A 108 11.08 6.64 0.25
CA SER A 108 11.27 5.19 0.07
C SER A 108 11.78 4.51 1.34
N PHE A 109 12.75 5.09 2.05
CA PHE A 109 13.23 4.55 3.34
C PHE A 109 12.14 4.61 4.42
N VAL A 110 11.42 5.73 4.50
CA VAL A 110 10.33 5.91 5.46
C VAL A 110 9.22 4.89 5.23
N LYS A 111 8.80 4.73 3.97
CA LYS A 111 7.78 3.78 3.52
C LYS A 111 8.17 2.32 3.80
N ALA A 112 9.40 1.94 3.48
CA ALA A 112 9.92 0.62 3.81
C ALA A 112 9.89 0.36 5.32
N TYR A 113 10.36 1.33 6.14
CA TYR A 113 10.27 1.25 7.60
C TYR A 113 8.82 1.11 8.07
N GLN A 114 7.90 1.95 7.59
CA GLN A 114 6.49 1.96 8.00
C GLN A 114 5.84 0.60 7.76
N ARG A 115 6.17 -0.05 6.64
CA ARG A 115 5.63 -1.38 6.32
C ARG A 115 6.16 -2.50 7.22
N TYR A 116 7.35 -2.34 7.80
CA TYR A 116 7.84 -3.23 8.85
C TYR A 116 7.30 -2.86 10.24
N ALA A 117 7.07 -1.58 10.50
CA ALA A 117 6.49 -1.07 11.73
C ALA A 117 5.01 -1.44 11.89
N GLY A 118 4.31 -1.68 10.77
CA GLY A 118 2.85 -1.81 10.74
C GLY A 118 2.15 -0.46 10.76
N ASP A 119 2.88 0.62 10.44
CA ASP A 119 2.34 1.98 10.36
C ASP A 119 1.73 2.17 8.95
N PRO A 120 0.46 2.60 8.82
CA PRO A 120 -0.15 2.80 7.51
C PRO A 120 0.49 3.99 6.79
N TRP A 121 0.75 3.85 5.48
CA TRP A 121 1.23 4.98 4.69
C TRP A 121 0.13 6.05 4.58
N GLU A 122 0.47 7.30 4.92
CA GLU A 122 -0.34 8.45 4.53
C GLU A 122 -0.06 8.73 3.05
N VAL A 123 -1.05 8.51 2.20
CA VAL A 123 -0.88 8.56 0.74
C VAL A 123 -1.21 9.95 0.23
N ILE A 124 -2.30 10.54 0.72
CA ILE A 124 -2.80 11.83 0.26
C ILE A 124 -3.36 12.59 1.46
N ARG A 125 -3.06 13.90 1.51
CA ARG A 125 -3.72 14.85 2.41
C ARG A 125 -4.37 15.96 1.60
N THR A 126 -5.60 16.29 1.94
CA THR A 126 -6.37 17.40 1.38
C THR A 126 -6.73 18.39 2.49
N ASP A 127 -7.49 19.43 2.16
CA ASP A 127 -7.97 20.41 3.14
C ASP A 127 -8.79 19.75 4.27
N ARG A 128 -9.55 18.69 3.96
CA ARG A 128 -10.46 18.05 4.92
C ARG A 128 -10.21 16.58 5.17
N LEU A 129 -9.36 15.92 4.36
CA LEU A 129 -9.20 14.47 4.37
C LEU A 129 -7.74 14.04 4.51
N ILE A 130 -7.58 12.90 5.16
CA ILE A 130 -6.37 12.09 5.14
C ILE A 130 -6.77 10.77 4.47
N ILE A 131 -6.07 10.41 3.40
CA ILE A 131 -6.25 9.13 2.71
C ILE A 131 -5.00 8.31 2.98
N ARG A 132 -5.18 7.19 3.67
CA ARG A 132 -4.07 6.34 4.12
C ARG A 132 -4.38 4.86 3.92
N GLU A 133 -3.33 4.05 3.91
CA GLU A 133 -3.47 2.60 3.99
C GLU A 133 -4.42 2.21 5.13
N THR A 134 -5.25 1.22 4.85
CA THR A 134 -6.22 0.69 5.80
C THR A 134 -5.50 -0.13 6.86
N THR A 135 -5.85 0.07 8.13
CA THR A 135 -5.37 -0.76 9.24
C THR A 135 -6.39 -1.84 9.60
N ILE A 136 -6.01 -2.79 10.45
CA ILE A 136 -6.92 -3.85 10.91
C ILE A 136 -8.02 -3.26 11.80
N GLU A 137 -7.71 -2.20 12.55
CA GLU A 137 -8.63 -1.52 13.45
C GLU A 137 -9.72 -0.75 12.70
N ASP A 138 -9.45 -0.29 11.47
CA ASP A 138 -10.46 0.37 10.63
C ASP A 138 -11.62 -0.57 10.24
N VAL A 139 -11.39 -1.88 10.26
CA VAL A 139 -12.41 -2.87 9.88
C VAL A 139 -13.66 -2.72 10.75
N ASP A 140 -13.50 -2.47 12.05
CA ASP A 140 -14.64 -2.30 12.96
C ASP A 140 -15.47 -1.05 12.57
N GLU A 141 -14.82 0.03 12.13
CA GLU A 141 -15.48 1.22 11.59
C GLU A 141 -16.16 0.96 10.24
N PHE A 142 -15.61 0.08 9.40
CA PHE A 142 -16.27 -0.31 8.16
C PHE A 142 -17.62 -0.98 8.41
N TYR A 143 -17.73 -1.87 9.40
CA TYR A 143 -19.04 -2.45 9.77
C TYR A 143 -20.04 -1.40 10.22
N ARG A 144 -19.59 -0.31 10.86
CA ARG A 144 -20.46 0.84 11.17
C ARG A 144 -20.92 1.55 9.88
N LEU A 145 -19.99 1.83 8.96
CA LEU A 145 -20.28 2.52 7.70
C LEU A 145 -21.16 1.72 6.74
N TYR A 146 -21.07 0.38 6.76
CA TYR A 146 -21.76 -0.52 5.83
C TYR A 146 -23.10 -1.05 6.37
N ARG A 147 -23.48 -0.68 7.60
CA ARG A 147 -24.65 -1.22 8.32
C ARG A 147 -25.97 -1.07 7.56
N GLU A 148 -26.15 0.05 6.88
CA GLU A 148 -27.39 0.33 6.16
C GLU A 148 -27.42 -0.43 4.82
N PRO A 149 -28.50 -1.17 4.49
CA PRO A 149 -28.57 -1.98 3.26
C PRO A 149 -28.35 -1.21 1.95
N GLU A 150 -28.55 0.10 1.95
CA GLU A 150 -28.32 0.95 0.78
C GLU A 150 -26.83 1.12 0.44
N MET A 151 -25.93 0.93 1.40
CA MET A 151 -24.48 1.14 1.25
C MET A 151 -23.85 0.12 0.30
N THR A 152 -24.36 -1.10 0.30
CA THR A 152 -23.89 -2.22 -0.52
C THR A 152 -24.89 -2.58 -1.63
N LYS A 153 -25.88 -1.72 -1.90
CA LYS A 153 -26.91 -1.98 -2.90
C LYS A 153 -26.34 -2.23 -4.31
N TYR A 154 -25.19 -1.63 -4.62
CA TYR A 154 -24.57 -1.66 -5.96
C TYR A 154 -23.13 -2.20 -5.95
N MET A 155 -22.70 -2.78 -4.84
CA MET A 155 -21.35 -3.32 -4.68
C MET A 155 -21.33 -4.45 -3.65
N GLU A 156 -20.26 -5.24 -3.65
CA GLU A 156 -20.07 -6.26 -2.63
C GLU A 156 -19.94 -5.64 -1.23
N GLY A 157 -20.54 -6.30 -0.23
CA GLY A 157 -20.40 -5.94 1.17
C GLY A 157 -19.13 -6.52 1.79
N LEU A 158 -18.97 -6.27 3.09
CA LEU A 158 -17.96 -6.95 3.90
C LEU A 158 -18.37 -8.42 4.11
N PHE A 159 -17.41 -9.25 4.50
CA PHE A 159 -17.73 -10.62 4.94
C PHE A 159 -18.72 -10.63 6.11
N GLU A 160 -19.49 -11.70 6.26
CA GLU A 160 -20.48 -11.79 7.35
C GLU A 160 -19.81 -11.81 8.73
N ASN A 161 -18.64 -12.45 8.82
CA ASN A 161 -17.82 -12.51 10.03
C ASN A 161 -16.75 -11.40 10.02
N PRO A 162 -16.74 -10.47 10.99
CA PRO A 162 -15.69 -9.46 11.12
C PRO A 162 -14.27 -10.02 11.19
N GLU A 163 -14.08 -11.21 11.74
CA GLU A 163 -12.75 -11.83 11.79
C GLU A 163 -12.29 -12.33 10.41
N ASP A 164 -13.20 -12.62 9.49
CA ASP A 164 -12.86 -12.96 8.10
C ASP A 164 -12.39 -11.70 7.36
N GLU A 165 -13.08 -10.58 7.55
CA GLU A 165 -12.69 -9.28 7.00
C GLU A 165 -11.34 -8.80 7.55
N LYS A 166 -11.06 -9.02 8.85
CA LYS A 166 -9.74 -8.72 9.43
C LYS A 166 -8.63 -9.59 8.82
N ARG A 167 -8.88 -10.87 8.58
CA ARG A 167 -7.92 -11.76 7.89
C ARG A 167 -7.69 -11.31 6.44
N TYR A 168 -8.75 -10.99 5.71
CA TYR A 168 -8.66 -10.43 4.37
C TYR A 168 -7.85 -9.12 4.36
N GLN A 169 -8.14 -8.20 5.29
CA GLN A 169 -7.45 -6.91 5.35
C GLN A 169 -5.97 -7.06 5.68
N LYS A 170 -5.60 -8.03 6.53
CA LYS A 170 -4.19 -8.37 6.78
C LYS A 170 -3.49 -8.84 5.50
N ASP A 171 -4.11 -9.76 4.77
CA ASP A 171 -3.60 -10.24 3.50
C ASP A 171 -3.53 -9.13 2.45
N TYR A 172 -4.50 -8.21 2.43
CA TYR A 172 -4.49 -7.05 1.54
C TYR A 172 -3.31 -6.12 1.82
N ILE A 173 -3.01 -5.84 3.10
CA ILE A 173 -1.87 -5.00 3.51
C ILE A 173 -0.54 -5.65 3.09
N GLU A 174 -0.41 -6.96 3.30
CA GLU A 174 0.83 -7.68 3.00
C GLU A 174 1.03 -7.89 1.49
N LYS A 175 -0.02 -8.30 0.77
CA LYS A 175 0.09 -8.79 -0.61
C LYS A 175 -0.27 -7.73 -1.64
N VAL A 176 -1.31 -6.91 -1.40
CA VAL A 176 -1.75 -5.91 -2.39
C VAL A 176 -0.94 -4.63 -2.23
N TYR A 177 -0.99 -3.97 -1.07
CA TYR A 177 -0.16 -2.78 -0.86
C TYR A 177 1.34 -3.11 -0.96
N GLY A 178 1.75 -4.34 -0.62
CA GLY A 178 3.15 -4.80 -0.69
C GLY A 178 3.67 -4.86 -2.11
N LEU A 179 2.88 -5.45 -3.00
CA LEU A 179 3.27 -5.64 -4.39
C LEU A 179 3.01 -4.41 -5.26
N MET A 180 1.86 -3.75 -5.07
CA MET A 180 1.39 -2.69 -5.97
C MET A 180 1.81 -1.29 -5.51
N GLY A 181 2.10 -1.08 -4.23
CA GLY A 181 2.34 0.26 -3.67
C GLY A 181 1.12 1.18 -3.67
N PHE A 182 -0.04 0.68 -4.10
CA PHE A 182 -1.34 1.36 -4.05
C PHE A 182 -2.46 0.35 -3.79
N GLY A 183 -3.67 0.84 -3.53
CA GLY A 183 -4.86 0.02 -3.39
C GLY A 183 -6.07 0.86 -3.03
N VAL A 184 -7.09 0.22 -2.45
CA VAL A 184 -8.24 0.90 -1.84
C VAL A 184 -7.86 1.33 -0.43
N TRP A 185 -7.87 2.63 -0.18
CA TRP A 185 -7.42 3.24 1.07
C TRP A 185 -8.60 3.62 1.98
N THR A 186 -8.28 3.88 3.25
CA THR A 186 -9.23 4.45 4.19
C THR A 186 -9.26 5.97 4.05
N VAL A 187 -10.47 6.52 3.98
CA VAL A 187 -10.71 7.97 3.96
C VAL A 187 -11.06 8.42 5.37
N VAL A 188 -10.18 9.24 5.93
CA VAL A 188 -10.29 9.78 7.28
C VAL A 188 -10.56 11.27 7.21
N ARG A 189 -11.50 11.77 8.00
CA ARG A 189 -11.76 13.20 8.13
C ARG A 189 -10.69 13.83 9.02
N ALA A 190 -9.99 14.84 8.50
CA ALA A 190 -8.84 15.43 9.16
C ALA A 190 -9.18 16.19 10.45
N GLU A 191 -10.41 16.70 10.58
CA GLU A 191 -10.82 17.53 11.73
C GLU A 191 -10.84 16.75 13.06
N ASP A 192 -11.18 15.46 13.00
CA ASP A 192 -11.41 14.63 14.19
C ASP A 192 -10.94 13.18 14.07
N ASN A 193 -10.22 12.86 12.99
CA ASN A 193 -9.72 11.51 12.67
C ASN A 193 -10.81 10.44 12.50
N THR A 194 -12.05 10.85 12.19
CA THR A 194 -13.14 9.88 11.96
C THR A 194 -12.97 9.16 10.62
N VAL A 195 -13.11 7.83 10.62
CA VAL A 195 -13.20 7.03 9.39
C VAL A 195 -14.56 7.30 8.73
N ILE A 196 -14.54 7.84 7.52
CA ILE A 196 -15.76 8.25 6.79
C ILE A 196 -16.03 7.43 5.52
N GLY A 197 -15.07 6.62 5.09
CA GLY A 197 -15.21 5.84 3.87
C GLY A 197 -13.93 5.14 3.43
N ARG A 198 -13.99 4.61 2.20
CA ARG A 198 -12.88 3.97 1.51
C ARG A 198 -12.84 4.49 0.06
N ALA A 199 -11.66 4.71 -0.48
CA ALA A 199 -11.50 5.09 -1.87
C ALA A 199 -10.09 4.75 -2.35
N GLY A 200 -9.95 4.39 -3.62
CA GLY A 200 -8.64 4.12 -4.20
C GLY A 200 -8.73 3.24 -5.43
N TYR A 201 -7.59 2.61 -5.74
CA TYR A 201 -7.41 1.86 -6.96
C TYR A 201 -7.49 0.36 -6.73
N SER A 202 -8.07 -0.36 -7.67
CA SER A 202 -8.07 -1.82 -7.72
C SER A 202 -7.90 -2.33 -9.15
N ILE A 203 -7.47 -3.57 -9.27
CA ILE A 203 -7.44 -4.28 -10.55
C ILE A 203 -8.70 -5.13 -10.63
N ARG A 204 -9.46 -4.98 -11.72
CA ARG A 204 -10.65 -5.78 -11.98
C ARG A 204 -10.32 -6.87 -12.99
N ASN A 205 -10.56 -8.12 -12.63
CA ASN A 205 -10.36 -9.26 -13.54
C ASN A 205 -11.12 -9.04 -14.86
N GLY A 206 -10.43 -9.23 -15.99
CA GLY A 206 -10.98 -9.04 -17.33
C GLY A 206 -10.93 -7.61 -17.86
N PHE A 207 -10.24 -6.69 -17.18
CA PHE A 207 -10.06 -5.31 -17.61
C PHE A 207 -8.59 -4.89 -17.51
N ASP A 208 -8.12 -4.12 -18.49
CA ASP A 208 -6.72 -3.68 -18.56
C ASP A 208 -6.46 -2.40 -17.75
N ASN A 209 -7.48 -1.56 -17.59
CA ASN A 209 -7.37 -0.28 -16.90
C ASN A 209 -7.59 -0.44 -15.39
N ILE A 210 -6.78 0.27 -14.59
CA ILE A 210 -6.97 0.35 -13.14
C ILE A 210 -8.32 0.99 -12.83
N GLU A 211 -9.07 0.40 -11.91
CA GLU A 211 -10.40 0.86 -11.52
C GLU A 211 -10.31 1.79 -10.30
N LEU A 212 -10.98 2.94 -10.38
CA LEU A 212 -11.26 3.79 -9.24
C LEU A 212 -12.56 3.36 -8.56
N GLY A 213 -12.46 2.89 -7.31
CA GLY A 213 -13.58 2.57 -6.45
C GLY A 213 -13.69 3.54 -5.26
N PHE A 214 -14.91 3.76 -4.77
CA PHE A 214 -15.14 4.56 -3.56
C PHE A 214 -16.45 4.18 -2.86
N LEU A 215 -16.47 4.41 -1.54
CA LEU A 215 -17.63 4.36 -0.68
C LEU A 215 -17.47 5.42 0.41
N ILE A 216 -18.49 6.27 0.58
CA ILE A 216 -18.56 7.26 1.66
C ILE A 216 -19.80 6.96 2.50
N GLY A 217 -19.62 6.82 3.81
CA GLY A 217 -20.71 6.52 4.74
C GLY A 217 -21.85 7.51 4.61
N LYS A 218 -23.09 7.01 4.76
CA LYS A 218 -24.33 7.77 4.57
C LYS A 218 -24.33 9.15 5.24
N GLU A 219 -23.87 9.22 6.49
CA GLU A 219 -23.78 10.44 7.30
C GLU A 219 -22.87 11.53 6.70
N TYR A 220 -21.91 11.11 5.86
CA TYR A 220 -20.89 11.96 5.24
C TYR A 220 -21.20 12.27 3.77
N GLN A 221 -22.27 11.71 3.21
CA GLN A 221 -22.68 11.97 1.84
C GLN A 221 -23.23 13.39 1.66
N ARG A 222 -23.26 13.86 0.41
CA ARG A 222 -23.74 15.21 0.00
C ARG A 222 -22.94 16.40 0.58
N GLN A 223 -21.82 16.12 1.26
CA GLN A 223 -20.88 17.14 1.79
C GLN A 223 -19.62 17.33 0.92
N GLY A 224 -19.58 16.66 -0.24
CA GLY A 224 -18.50 16.77 -1.22
C GLY A 224 -17.29 15.86 -0.98
N TYR A 225 -17.25 15.07 0.09
CA TYR A 225 -16.10 14.21 0.42
C TYR A 225 -15.74 13.21 -0.67
N ALA A 226 -16.73 12.56 -1.31
CA ALA A 226 -16.45 11.64 -2.42
C ALA A 226 -15.74 12.34 -3.60
N TYR A 227 -16.17 13.57 -3.93
CA TYR A 227 -15.54 14.33 -5.00
C TYR A 227 -14.12 14.76 -4.63
N GLU A 228 -13.92 15.24 -3.41
CA GLU A 228 -12.59 15.63 -2.92
C GLU A 228 -11.62 14.45 -2.89
N ALA A 229 -12.03 13.31 -2.30
CA ALA A 229 -11.22 12.11 -2.22
C ALA A 229 -10.85 11.59 -3.61
N CYS A 230 -11.85 11.35 -4.47
CA CYS A 230 -11.62 10.80 -5.80
C CYS A 230 -10.79 11.74 -6.68
N LYS A 231 -11.02 13.07 -6.62
CA LYS A 231 -10.22 14.03 -7.38
C LYS A 231 -8.75 13.98 -6.95
N ALA A 232 -8.49 13.94 -5.64
CA ALA A 232 -7.13 13.87 -5.13
C ALA A 232 -6.45 12.53 -5.48
N ILE A 233 -7.20 11.42 -5.47
CA ILE A 233 -6.72 10.10 -5.91
C ILE A 233 -6.36 10.10 -7.40
N LEU A 234 -7.17 10.72 -8.27
CA LEU A 234 -6.83 10.84 -9.70
C LEU A 234 -5.56 11.65 -9.94
N GLU A 235 -5.36 12.75 -9.20
CA GLU A 235 -4.13 13.54 -9.25
C GLU A 235 -2.91 12.74 -8.77
N TYR A 236 -3.08 11.92 -7.72
CA TYR A 236 -2.04 11.00 -7.24
C TYR A 236 -1.72 9.93 -8.30
N GLY A 237 -2.74 9.32 -8.89
CA GLY A 237 -2.60 8.37 -9.99
C GLY A 237 -1.81 8.95 -11.16
N LYS A 238 -2.08 10.20 -11.52
CA LYS A 238 -1.37 10.90 -12.59
C LYS A 238 0.09 11.21 -12.24
N LYS A 239 0.32 11.84 -11.08
CA LYS A 239 1.60 12.47 -10.75
C LYS A 239 2.60 11.52 -10.11
N VAL A 240 2.11 10.54 -9.36
CA VAL A 240 2.95 9.64 -8.56
C VAL A 240 2.98 8.25 -9.18
N LEU A 241 1.83 7.73 -9.59
CA LEU A 241 1.74 6.39 -10.20
C LEU A 241 1.92 6.42 -11.72
N CYS A 242 2.03 7.60 -12.33
CA CYS A 242 2.19 7.80 -13.77
C CYS A 242 1.13 7.05 -14.61
N LEU A 243 -0.09 6.93 -14.09
CA LEU A 243 -1.20 6.29 -14.80
C LEU A 243 -1.67 7.17 -15.94
N GLU A 244 -1.86 6.57 -17.12
CA GLU A 244 -2.39 7.28 -18.29
C GLU A 244 -3.92 7.22 -18.36
N ASN A 245 -4.51 6.08 -18.00
CA ASN A 245 -5.95 5.84 -18.08
C ASN A 245 -6.46 5.18 -16.79
N VAL A 246 -7.66 5.58 -16.38
CA VAL A 246 -8.37 5.02 -15.24
C VAL A 246 -9.80 4.71 -15.66
N GLN A 247 -10.33 3.59 -15.19
CA GLN A 247 -11.74 3.24 -15.39
C GLN A 247 -12.55 3.34 -14.10
N ALA A 248 -13.88 3.37 -14.23
CA ALA A 248 -14.82 3.13 -13.15
C ALA A 248 -16.00 2.29 -13.67
N LEU A 249 -16.37 1.24 -12.96
CA LEU A 249 -17.47 0.36 -13.33
C LEU A 249 -18.66 0.65 -12.42
N VAL A 250 -19.77 1.10 -13.00
CA VAL A 250 -20.91 1.61 -12.22
C VAL A 250 -22.21 0.94 -12.66
N LYS A 251 -22.98 0.39 -11.72
CA LYS A 251 -24.34 -0.10 -11.99
C LYS A 251 -25.20 1.00 -12.61
N LYS A 252 -25.98 0.68 -13.64
CA LYS A 252 -26.80 1.67 -14.36
C LYS A 252 -27.81 2.37 -13.43
N GLU A 253 -28.26 1.67 -12.39
CA GLU A 253 -29.20 2.18 -11.39
C GLU A 253 -28.53 3.08 -10.34
N ASN A 254 -27.19 3.12 -10.27
CA ASN A 254 -26.44 3.95 -9.34
C ASN A 254 -26.21 5.36 -9.89
N GLU A 255 -27.29 6.13 -9.99
CA GLU A 255 -27.25 7.48 -10.53
C GLU A 255 -26.31 8.43 -9.77
N VAL A 256 -26.11 8.19 -8.46
CA VAL A 256 -25.24 9.01 -7.63
C VAL A 256 -23.79 8.87 -8.08
N SER A 257 -23.29 7.64 -8.25
CA SER A 257 -21.94 7.39 -8.75
C SER A 257 -21.78 7.81 -10.22
N ILE A 258 -22.79 7.60 -11.07
CA ILE A 258 -22.77 8.08 -12.47
C ILE A 258 -22.55 9.60 -12.52
N ARG A 259 -23.29 10.37 -11.71
CA ARG A 259 -23.10 11.83 -11.64
C ARG A 259 -21.74 12.21 -11.12
N LEU A 260 -21.19 11.47 -10.16
CA LEU A 260 -19.85 11.73 -9.64
C LEU A 260 -18.78 11.48 -10.71
N CYS A 261 -18.82 10.34 -11.40
CA CYS A 261 -17.90 10.01 -12.50
C CYS A 261 -17.88 11.13 -13.55
N LYS A 262 -19.07 11.54 -14.03
CA LYS A 262 -19.18 12.66 -14.98
C LYS A 262 -18.59 13.96 -14.45
N ARG A 263 -18.82 14.29 -13.17
CA ARG A 263 -18.27 15.49 -12.53
C ARG A 263 -16.74 15.44 -12.37
N LEU A 264 -16.18 14.24 -12.21
CA LEU A 264 -14.73 14.01 -12.15
C LEU A 264 -14.07 14.03 -13.54
N GLY A 265 -14.86 14.09 -14.62
CA GLY A 265 -14.37 14.15 -16.00
C GLY A 265 -14.32 12.79 -16.70
N PHE A 266 -14.88 11.73 -16.11
CA PHE A 266 -15.02 10.46 -16.81
C PHE A 266 -16.08 10.54 -17.91
N HIS A 267 -15.82 9.82 -18.99
CA HIS A 267 -16.75 9.60 -20.09
C HIS A 267 -17.26 8.17 -20.06
N GLN A 268 -18.55 7.97 -20.38
CA GLN A 268 -19.11 6.63 -20.49
C GLN A 268 -18.73 6.06 -21.87
N GLU A 269 -18.00 4.96 -21.89
CA GLU A 269 -17.50 4.33 -23.11
C GLU A 269 -18.39 3.18 -23.57
N ASP A 270 -18.81 2.30 -22.64
CA ASP A 270 -19.49 1.06 -22.99
C ASP A 270 -20.42 0.52 -21.87
N VAL A 271 -21.15 -0.54 -22.18
CA VAL A 271 -21.90 -1.39 -21.25
C VAL A 271 -21.25 -2.76 -21.22
N VAL A 272 -20.72 -3.16 -20.07
CA VAL A 272 -19.90 -4.36 -19.90
C VAL A 272 -20.51 -5.32 -18.88
N ARG A 273 -20.09 -6.60 -18.94
CA ARG A 273 -20.41 -7.61 -17.93
C ARG A 273 -19.25 -7.76 -16.95
N VAL A 274 -19.52 -7.64 -15.67
CA VAL A 274 -18.54 -7.73 -14.59
C VAL A 274 -18.93 -8.87 -13.67
N GLU A 275 -17.95 -9.67 -13.26
CA GLU A 275 -18.15 -10.72 -12.26
C GLU A 275 -18.41 -10.10 -10.88
N GLU A 276 -19.37 -10.67 -10.16
CA GLU A 276 -19.86 -10.22 -8.86
C GLU A 276 -19.76 -11.34 -7.83
N ASN A 277 -19.54 -10.93 -6.58
CA ASN A 277 -19.32 -11.79 -5.42
C ASN A 277 -18.14 -12.73 -5.59
N ILE A 278 -17.01 -12.20 -6.09
CA ILE A 278 -15.80 -12.99 -6.41
C ILE A 278 -15.29 -13.75 -5.17
N TYR A 279 -15.44 -13.16 -3.98
CA TYR A 279 -14.97 -13.74 -2.72
C TYR A 279 -16.04 -14.49 -1.92
N GLY A 280 -17.29 -14.56 -2.41
CA GLY A 280 -18.39 -15.19 -1.70
C GLY A 280 -18.74 -14.51 -0.37
N HIS A 281 -19.13 -15.29 0.64
CA HIS A 281 -19.60 -14.80 1.96
C HIS A 281 -18.63 -15.08 3.12
N SER A 282 -17.55 -15.82 2.88
CA SER A 282 -16.55 -16.18 3.89
C SER A 282 -15.14 -16.19 3.31
N TYR A 283 -14.15 -15.87 4.14
CA TYR A 283 -12.74 -15.90 3.77
C TYR A 283 -12.05 -17.08 4.47
N GLN A 284 -11.95 -18.21 3.78
CA GLN A 284 -11.18 -19.36 4.24
C GLN A 284 -9.72 -19.19 3.78
N GLY A 285 -8.78 -19.12 4.74
CA GLY A 285 -7.36 -19.17 4.42
C GLY A 285 -7.01 -20.52 3.77
N THR A 286 -5.83 -20.61 3.16
CA THR A 286 -5.34 -21.86 2.59
C THR A 286 -5.07 -22.88 3.71
N GLU A 287 -6.02 -23.79 3.96
CA GLU A 287 -5.72 -25.06 4.62
C GLU A 287 -5.45 -26.12 3.54
N ASP A 288 -4.27 -26.74 3.63
CA ASP A 288 -3.82 -27.80 2.74
C ASP A 288 -4.85 -28.95 2.68
N ASN A 289 -5.16 -29.43 1.47
CA ASN A 289 -6.03 -30.57 1.14
C ASN A 289 -7.55 -30.40 1.29
N THR A 290 -8.11 -29.26 0.88
CA THR A 290 -9.57 -29.16 0.62
C THR A 290 -9.91 -29.32 -0.86
N ASP A 291 -11.01 -30.04 -1.11
CA ASP A 291 -11.63 -30.29 -2.42
C ASP A 291 -11.88 -28.95 -3.16
N ILE A 292 -11.16 -28.68 -4.26
CA ILE A 292 -11.23 -27.42 -4.99
C ILE A 292 -12.57 -27.35 -5.73
N ARG A 293 -13.55 -26.69 -5.12
CA ARG A 293 -14.81 -26.35 -5.78
C ARG A 293 -14.69 -24.98 -6.42
N LEU A 294 -14.74 -24.93 -7.74
CA LEU A 294 -14.85 -23.68 -8.47
C LEU A 294 -16.24 -23.08 -8.23
N SER A 295 -16.31 -21.88 -7.66
CA SER A 295 -17.55 -21.12 -7.59
C SER A 295 -18.01 -20.74 -9.01
N GLN A 296 -19.31 -20.85 -9.29
CA GLN A 296 -19.85 -20.30 -10.54
C GLN A 296 -19.91 -18.77 -10.43
N GLY A 297 -19.19 -18.09 -11.33
CA GLY A 297 -19.22 -16.64 -11.42
C GLY A 297 -20.62 -16.12 -11.71
N LYS A 298 -21.07 -15.12 -10.95
CA LYS A 298 -22.28 -14.35 -11.26
C LYS A 298 -21.86 -13.07 -11.94
N TYR A 299 -22.59 -12.66 -12.97
CA TYR A 299 -22.21 -11.48 -13.76
C TYR A 299 -23.35 -10.48 -13.80
N GLY A 300 -23.03 -9.24 -13.50
CA GLY A 300 -23.91 -8.09 -13.63
C GLY A 300 -23.54 -7.20 -14.81
N GLU A 301 -24.49 -6.41 -15.28
CA GLU A 301 -24.26 -5.36 -16.28
C GLU A 301 -23.83 -4.06 -15.59
N TYR A 302 -22.80 -3.41 -16.13
CA TYR A 302 -22.21 -2.17 -15.61
C TYR A 302 -21.95 -1.19 -16.76
N LEU A 303 -22.10 0.09 -16.46
CA LEU A 303 -21.60 1.17 -17.32
C LEU A 303 -20.10 1.30 -17.09
N LYS A 304 -19.31 1.19 -18.15
CA LYS A 304 -17.88 1.43 -18.13
C LYS A 304 -17.60 2.90 -18.38
N PHE A 305 -16.97 3.54 -17.41
CA PHE A 305 -16.48 4.91 -17.50
C PHE A 305 -14.97 4.90 -17.63
N GLU A 306 -14.40 5.79 -18.44
CA GLU A 306 -12.95 5.98 -18.55
C GLU A 306 -12.58 7.47 -18.50
N ILE A 307 -11.37 7.73 -18.02
CA ILE A 307 -10.73 9.05 -18.04
C ILE A 307 -9.26 8.88 -18.40
N ARG A 308 -8.76 9.80 -19.24
CA ARG A 308 -7.34 9.97 -19.49
C ARG A 308 -6.79 11.02 -18.52
N LEU A 309 -5.72 10.70 -17.81
CA LEU A 309 -5.13 11.56 -16.77
C LEU A 309 -4.20 12.62 -17.34
#